data_AF-A0A7W9L333-F1
#
_entry.id   AF-A0A7W9L333-F1
#
_cell.length_a   1.000
_cell.length_b   1.000
_cell.length_c   1.000
_cell.angle_alpha   90.00
_cell.angle_beta   90.00
_cell.angle_gamma   90.00
#
_symmetry.space_group_name_H-M   'P 1'
#
loop_
_entity.id
_entity.type
_entity.pdbx_description
1 polymer ?
#
loop_
_entity_poly.entity_id
_entity_poly.type
_entity_poly.pdbx_seq_one_letter_code
_entity_poly.pdbx_strand_id
1 'polypeptide(L)'
;MHSYLLVFDDSTISRQELIAHIDRLGAVANWMAFLPSAVALISPLSAHDLSAALRERRSGMRFLLSRLDPKATDGLLPAEVWSFLNDPAAVPGASGRVPQTSLTRRSA
;
A
#
# COMPACT_ATOMS: atom_id res chain seq x y z
N MET A 1 0.08 -13.61 6.94
CA MET A 1 0.31 -12.29 6.33
C MET A 1 -0.45 -12.22 5.01
N HIS A 2 -1.09 -11.10 4.74
CA HIS A 2 -1.88 -10.85 3.55
C HIS A 2 -1.46 -9.54 2.90
N SER A 3 -1.44 -9.53 1.57
CA SER A 3 -1.16 -8.34 0.76
C SER A 3 -2.48 -7.68 0.38
N TYR A 4 -2.53 -6.36 0.48
CA TYR A 4 -3.71 -5.56 0.17
C TYR A 4 -3.36 -4.41 -0.75
N LEU A 5 -4.31 -4.03 -1.59
CA LEU A 5 -4.33 -2.76 -2.28
C LEU A 5 -5.29 -1.81 -1.56
N LEU A 6 -4.75 -0.73 -1.02
CA LEU A 6 -5.52 0.39 -0.50
C LEU A 6 -5.56 1.48 -1.56
N VAL A 7 -6.73 1.69 -2.16
CA VAL A 7 -7.01 2.85 -3.02
C VAL A 7 -7.74 3.88 -2.18
N PHE A 8 -7.30 5.13 -2.22
CA PHE A 8 -7.88 6.20 -1.42
C PHE A 8 -8.20 7.41 -2.29
N ASP A 9 -9.11 8.23 -1.79
CA ASP A 9 -9.47 9.49 -2.42
C ASP A 9 -8.56 10.62 -1.93
N ASP A 10 -7.68 11.08 -2.83
CA ASP A 10 -6.70 12.11 -2.55
C ASP A 10 -7.29 13.52 -2.35
N SER A 11 -8.57 13.72 -2.68
CA SER A 11 -9.31 14.94 -2.32
C SER A 11 -9.66 15.01 -0.83
N THR A 12 -9.65 13.85 -0.14
CA THR A 12 -10.00 13.75 1.29
C THR A 12 -8.80 13.57 2.21
N ILE A 13 -7.72 12.99 1.71
CA ILE A 13 -6.49 12.76 2.48
C ILE A 13 -5.27 12.77 1.56
N SER A 14 -4.23 13.50 1.95
CA SER A 14 -2.97 13.42 1.22
C SER A 14 -2.29 12.07 1.45
N ARG A 15 -1.52 11.59 0.47
CA ARG A 15 -0.76 10.34 0.61
C ARG A 15 0.16 10.34 1.84
N GLN A 16 0.77 11.48 2.16
CA GLN A 16 1.66 11.62 3.33
C GLN A 16 0.89 11.46 4.64
N GLU A 17 -0.29 12.07 4.75
CA GLU A 17 -1.15 11.90 5.92
C GLU A 17 -1.68 10.47 6.05
N LEU A 18 -2.00 9.82 4.94
CA LEU A 18 -2.41 8.41 4.92
C LEU A 18 -1.28 7.50 5.42
N ILE A 19 -0.06 7.69 4.92
CA ILE A 19 1.12 6.94 5.37
C ILE A 19 1.34 7.16 6.87
N ALA A 20 1.32 8.42 7.33
CA ALA A 20 1.48 8.73 8.74
C ALA A 20 0.37 8.13 9.61
N HIS A 21 -0.84 7.94 9.07
CA HIS A 21 -1.93 7.24 9.72
C HIS A 21 -1.67 5.73 9.79
N ILE A 22 -1.24 5.12 8.67
CA ILE A 22 -0.88 3.70 8.59
C ILE A 22 0.23 3.34 9.59
N ASP A 23 1.29 4.14 9.67
CA ASP A 23 2.42 3.90 10.59
C ASP A 23 1.97 3.90 12.07
N ARG A 24 0.91 4.63 12.40
CA ARG A 24 0.35 4.72 13.76
C ARG A 24 -0.65 3.60 14.11
N LEU A 25 -1.10 2.81 13.14
CA LEU A 25 -2.10 1.76 13.38
C LEU A 25 -1.49 0.55 14.11
N GLY A 26 -0.21 0.25 13.90
CA GLY A 26 0.42 -1.00 14.37
C GLY A 26 -0.12 -2.28 13.72
N ALA A 27 -1.24 -2.19 13.00
CA ALA A 27 -1.89 -3.28 12.29
C ALA A 27 -1.27 -3.58 10.91
N VAL A 28 -0.41 -2.70 10.40
CA VAL A 28 0.28 -2.85 9.12
C VAL A 28 1.74 -3.18 9.39
N ALA A 29 2.17 -4.36 8.94
CA ALA A 29 3.54 -4.82 9.11
C ALA A 29 4.51 -4.13 8.13
N ASN A 30 4.04 -3.81 6.93
CA ASN A 30 4.83 -3.14 5.90
C ASN A 30 3.92 -2.45 4.87
N TRP A 31 4.41 -1.44 4.16
CA TRP A 31 3.64 -0.78 3.09
C TRP A 31 4.55 -0.27 1.96
N MET A 32 3.98 -0.18 0.75
CA MET A 32 4.67 0.38 -0.42
C MET A 32 3.73 1.30 -1.19
N ALA A 33 4.12 2.56 -1.35
CA ALA A 33 3.44 3.50 -2.22
C ALA A 33 4.05 3.46 -3.62
N PHE A 34 3.26 3.08 -4.62
CA PHE A 34 3.69 2.98 -6.01
C PHE A 34 2.74 3.71 -6.99
N LEU A 35 1.62 4.24 -6.50
CA LEU A 35 0.70 5.11 -7.25
C LEU A 35 0.38 6.38 -6.45
N PRO A 36 -0.15 7.45 -7.09
CA PRO A 36 -0.56 8.68 -6.39
C PRO A 36 -1.62 8.42 -5.31
N SER A 37 -2.66 7.66 -5.66
CA SER A 37 -3.85 7.44 -4.83
C SER A 37 -4.02 5.95 -4.44
N ALA A 38 -2.92 5.19 -4.42
CA ALA A 38 -2.92 3.83 -3.92
C ALA A 38 -1.61 3.43 -3.21
N VAL A 39 -1.75 2.54 -2.23
CA VAL A 39 -0.67 1.99 -1.40
C VAL A 39 -0.89 0.48 -1.23
N ALA A 40 0.15 -0.33 -1.39
CA ALA A 40 0.12 -1.72 -1.00
C ALA A 40 0.39 -1.86 0.50
N LEU A 41 -0.38 -2.69 1.20
CA LEU A 41 -0.23 -2.95 2.63
C LEU A 41 0.00 -4.44 2.87
N ILE A 42 0.88 -4.76 3.80
CA ILE A 42 1.05 -6.11 4.36
C ILE A 42 0.51 -6.09 5.78
N SER A 43 -0.45 -6.98 6.07
CA SER A 43 -1.05 -7.07 7.40
C SER A 43 -1.40 -8.52 7.77
N PRO A 44 -1.36 -8.87 9.08
CA PRO A 44 -1.92 -10.14 9.54
C PRO A 44 -3.45 -10.10 9.67
N LEU A 45 -4.06 -8.91 9.67
CA LEU A 45 -5.51 -8.74 9.84
C LEU A 45 -6.29 -9.15 8.60
N SER A 46 -7.58 -9.43 8.78
CA SER A 46 -8.51 -9.60 7.65
C SER A 46 -8.78 -8.26 6.95
N ALA A 47 -9.32 -8.31 5.72
CA ALA A 47 -9.74 -7.08 5.02
C ALA A 47 -10.77 -6.29 5.83
N HIS A 48 -11.67 -6.99 6.53
CA HIS A 48 -12.71 -6.39 7.36
C HIS A 48 -12.09 -5.64 8.55
N ASP A 49 -11.23 -6.31 9.31
CA ASP A 49 -10.61 -5.74 10.53
C ASP A 49 -9.64 -4.62 10.18
N LEU A 50 -8.84 -4.78 9.11
CA LEU A 50 -7.94 -3.74 8.65
C LEU A 50 -8.71 -2.49 8.19
N SER A 51 -9.84 -2.69 7.49
CA SER A 51 -10.72 -1.57 7.10
C SER A 51 -11.36 -0.90 8.31
N ALA A 52 -11.71 -1.64 9.36
CA ALA A 52 -12.21 -1.07 10.60
C ALA A 52 -11.14 -0.23 11.31
N ALA A 53 -9.91 -0.75 11.43
CA ALA A 53 -8.78 -0.05 12.02
C ALA A 53 -8.42 1.24 11.24
N LEU A 54 -8.45 1.19 9.90
CA LEU A 54 -8.24 2.36 9.05
C LEU A 54 -9.27 3.47 9.31
N ARG A 55 -10.51 3.11 9.67
CA ARG A 55 -11.62 4.06 9.94
C ARG A 55 -11.60 4.63 11.35
N GLU A 56 -11.18 3.85 12.34
CA GLU A 56 -11.38 4.13 13.78
C GLU A 56 -10.80 5.49 14.24
N ARG A 57 -9.77 6.01 13.58
CA ARG A 57 -9.13 7.30 13.96
C ARG A 57 -9.24 8.42 12.91
N ARG A 58 -9.96 8.18 11.81
CA ARG A 58 -10.14 9.15 10.72
C ARG A 58 -11.53 9.00 10.10
N SER A 59 -12.49 9.77 10.61
CA SER A 59 -13.79 9.95 9.96
C SER A 59 -13.63 10.75 8.66
N GLY A 60 -14.42 10.43 7.63
CA GLY A 60 -14.48 11.17 6.37
C GLY A 60 -13.51 10.73 5.27
N MET A 61 -12.54 9.85 5.56
CA MET A 61 -11.68 9.26 4.53
C MET A 61 -12.47 8.29 3.64
N ARG A 62 -12.39 8.48 2.32
CA ARG A 62 -12.96 7.53 1.34
C ARG A 62 -11.86 6.63 0.82
N PHE A 63 -12.07 5.32 0.88
CA PHE A 63 -11.11 4.33 0.40
C PHE A 63 -11.78 3.01 0.01
N LEU A 64 -11.06 2.23 -0.78
CA LEU A 64 -11.34 0.82 -1.08
C LEU A 64 -10.12 0.01 -0.65
N LEU A 65 -10.36 -1.07 0.07
CA LEU A 65 -9.33 -2.04 0.45
C LEU A 65 -9.66 -3.38 -0.20
N SER A 66 -8.77 -3.87 -1.05
CA SER A 66 -8.89 -5.19 -1.66
C SER A 66 -7.76 -6.09 -1.21
N ARG A 67 -8.07 -7.34 -0.86
CA ARG A 67 -7.04 -8.36 -0.64
C ARG A 67 -6.54 -8.83 -2.01
N LEU A 68 -5.23 -8.87 -2.17
CA LEU A 68 -4.61 -9.39 -3.38
C LEU A 68 -4.31 -10.89 -3.20
N ASP A 69 -4.65 -11.66 -4.23
CA ASP A 69 -4.24 -13.06 -4.35
C ASP A 69 -3.08 -13.12 -5.37
N PRO A 70 -1.86 -13.51 -4.97
CA PRO A 70 -0.71 -13.62 -5.86
C PRO A 70 -0.94 -14.49 -7.10
N LYS A 71 -1.91 -15.42 -7.07
CA LYS A 71 -2.22 -16.33 -8.17
C LYS A 71 -3.36 -15.86 -9.07
N ALA A 72 -4.06 -14.80 -8.67
CA ALA A 72 -5.24 -14.29 -9.36
C ALA A 72 -5.24 -12.75 -9.48
N THR A 73 -4.08 -12.12 -9.27
CA THR A 73 -3.87 -10.68 -9.41
C THR A 73 -2.86 -10.44 -10.50
N ASP A 74 -3.28 -9.72 -11.54
CA ASP A 74 -2.46 -9.37 -12.70
C ASP A 74 -2.39 -7.85 -12.88
N GLY A 75 -1.39 -7.40 -13.64
CA GLY A 75 -1.24 -5.98 -13.99
C GLY A 75 0.15 -5.63 -14.51
N LEU A 76 0.31 -4.36 -14.88
CA LEU A 76 1.58 -3.80 -15.34
C LEU A 76 2.18 -2.91 -14.24
N LEU A 77 2.92 -3.53 -13.33
CA LEU A 77 3.65 -2.86 -12.25
C LEU A 77 5.16 -3.20 -12.35
N PRO A 78 6.04 -2.35 -11.79
CA PRO A 78 7.45 -2.66 -11.67
C PRO A 78 7.70 -3.97 -10.91
N ALA A 79 8.77 -4.68 -11.26
CA ALA A 79 9.10 -5.98 -10.67
C ALA A 79 9.28 -5.90 -9.15
N GLU A 80 9.83 -4.80 -8.62
CA GLU A 80 9.97 -4.61 -7.17
C GLU A 80 8.62 -4.56 -6.44
N VAL A 81 7.58 -4.03 -7.08
CA VAL A 81 6.23 -3.97 -6.51
C VAL A 81 5.62 -5.37 -6.48
N TRP A 82 5.77 -6.14 -7.57
CA TRP A 82 5.33 -7.53 -7.59
C TRP A 82 6.06 -8.40 -6.58
N SER A 83 7.37 -8.21 -6.43
CA SER A 83 8.16 -8.90 -5.41
C SER A 83 7.62 -8.60 -4.01
N PHE A 84 7.30 -7.34 -3.72
CA PHE A 84 6.72 -6.92 -2.44
C PHE A 84 5.34 -7.56 -2.18
N LEU A 85 4.49 -7.63 -3.21
CA LEU A 85 3.14 -8.18 -3.10
C LEU A 85 3.12 -9.70 -2.95
N ASN A 86 4.03 -10.40 -3.63
CA ASN A 86 4.05 -11.86 -3.69
C ASN A 86 4.84 -12.49 -2.54
N ASP A 87 5.82 -11.77 -1.97
CA ASP A 87 6.58 -12.22 -0.81
C ASP A 87 6.53 -11.21 0.36
N PRO A 88 5.40 -11.17 1.08
CA PRO A 88 5.21 -10.26 2.21
C PRO A 88 6.11 -10.55 3.42
N ALA A 89 6.79 -11.71 3.46
CA ALA A 89 7.64 -12.12 4.58
C ALA A 89 9.13 -11.84 4.33
N ALA A 90 9.57 -11.77 3.07
CA ALA A 90 10.98 -11.54 2.71
C ALA A 90 11.42 -10.07 2.69
N VAL A 91 10.57 -9.12 3.10
CA VAL A 91 10.93 -7.70 3.16
C VAL A 91 11.09 -7.27 4.63
N PRO A 92 12.31 -7.34 5.22
CA PRO A 92 12.58 -6.77 6.53
C PRO A 92 12.59 -5.24 6.40
N GLY A 93 11.71 -4.55 7.13
CA GLY A 93 11.89 -3.13 7.44
C GLY A 93 11.83 -2.14 6.28
N ALA A 94 11.02 -2.37 5.24
CA ALA A 94 10.77 -1.34 4.22
C ALA A 94 9.82 -0.25 4.75
N SER A 95 10.21 0.44 5.82
CA SER A 95 9.68 1.77 6.10
C SER A 95 10.07 2.68 4.94
N GLY A 96 9.16 2.79 3.97
CA GLY A 96 9.03 3.87 3.00
C GLY A 96 10.31 4.35 2.32
N ARG A 97 10.59 3.82 1.13
CA ARG A 97 11.11 4.59 -0.03
C ARG A 97 11.25 3.65 -1.23
N VAL A 98 10.37 3.79 -2.22
CA VAL A 98 10.79 3.48 -3.59
C VAL A 98 11.73 4.63 -3.99
N PRO A 99 12.96 4.38 -4.45
CA PRO A 99 13.77 5.42 -5.08
C PRO A 99 12.93 5.98 -6.24
N GLN A 100 12.77 7.29 -6.31
CA GLN A 100 12.32 7.89 -7.56
C GLN A 100 13.41 7.60 -8.60
N THR A 101 13.31 6.46 -9.28
CA THR A 101 14.07 6.23 -10.51
C THR A 101 13.57 7.29 -11.46
N SER A 102 14.45 8.26 -11.65
CA SER A 102 14.35 9.30 -12.63
C SER A 102 13.97 8.61 -13.94
N LEU A 103 12.75 8.82 -14.41
CA LEU A 103 12.43 8.70 -15.82
C LEU A 103 13.25 9.78 -16.54
N THR A 104 14.55 9.53 -16.68
CA THR A 104 15.34 10.16 -17.71
C THR A 104 14.77 9.60 -18.99
N ARG A 105 13.96 10.42 -19.68
CA ARG A 105 13.72 10.29 -21.11
C ARG A 105 15.06 9.94 -21.75
N ARG A 106 15.24 8.69 -22.16
CA ARG A 106 16.16 8.38 -23.25
C ARG A 106 15.47 8.87 -24.51
N SER A 107 15.73 10.13 -24.85
CA SER A 107 15.67 10.58 -26.22
C SER A 107 16.76 9.81 -26.97
N ALA A 108 16.33 8.94 -27.87
CA ALA A 108 17.08 8.52 -29.04
C ALA A 108 16.14 8.67 -30.23
#